data_AF-A0A1Y5DGM7-F1
#
_entry.id   AF-A0A1Y5DGM7-F1
#
_cell.length_a   1.000
_cell.length_b   1.000
_cell.length_c   1.000
_cell.angle_alpha   90.00
_cell.angle_beta   90.00
_cell.angle_gamma   90.00
#
_symmetry.space_group_name_H-M   'P 1'
#
loop_
_entity.id
_entity.type
_entity.pdbx_description
1 polymer ?
#
loop_
_entity_poly.entity_id
_entity_poly.type
_entity_poly.pdbx_seq_one_letter_code
_entity_poly.pdbx_strand_id
1 'polypeptide(L)'
;MDMILSSIEHEKGSYQEQADKEKSMFSKLMRIFDMISGEIIDKNKIVYRNDAFGHYLAGVIYEQHREYDDARVAYQKSASLYELGYQKQYGLDTGMTEQAWFDTIRMMQKAGGWENEWPLLSQSKLSKTKRTSLRDFNRNGHLMVIEHLGIVPERDEMNLILTADLNTREVVVSPILVGDKKRQLDQRFWFFALYADKGIKDVLSAAYEQRMVPAIMQFGLVKREYLGPLWDVADGLGLVGVLKDGMRITVPYYRVSDFTKSGASTLTVDGENHKLILGQSVSNMAIQQQLLSSSTDLQEAMSRAAFKNLSAAKVASLGGDASAVLGFIGKIAANASAAAETRNWLLLPKQIKITRIPLSPGQHDVTLASELSDGQSSNHSTSVNIEAGKMSVWKVRSFATKPGAKTQQAGL
;
A
#
# COMPACT_ATOMS: atom_id res chain seq x y z
N MET A 1 28.20 -50.40 -16.21
CA MET A 1 27.11 -49.52 -15.75
C MET A 1 27.67 -48.16 -15.34
N ASP A 2 28.72 -48.11 -14.51
CA ASP A 2 29.39 -46.86 -14.10
C ASP A 2 29.99 -46.04 -15.26
N MET A 3 30.53 -46.68 -16.30
CA MET A 3 31.07 -45.95 -17.47
C MET A 3 29.98 -45.27 -18.31
N ILE A 4 28.77 -45.85 -18.34
CA ILE A 4 27.60 -45.31 -19.04
C ILE A 4 26.90 -44.24 -18.17
N LEU A 5 26.87 -44.43 -16.85
CA LEU A 5 26.35 -43.42 -15.91
C LEU A 5 27.28 -42.19 -15.87
N SER A 6 28.59 -42.40 -15.82
CA SER A 6 29.60 -41.35 -15.90
C SER A 6 29.56 -40.62 -17.24
N SER A 7 29.39 -41.32 -18.37
CA SER A 7 29.23 -40.64 -19.67
C SER A 7 27.93 -39.85 -19.76
N ILE A 8 26.83 -40.32 -19.14
CA ILE A 8 25.57 -39.57 -19.05
C ILE A 8 25.70 -38.36 -18.11
N GLU A 9 26.41 -38.47 -16.98
CA GLU A 9 26.75 -37.34 -16.12
C GLU A 9 27.71 -36.35 -16.80
N HIS A 10 28.62 -36.83 -17.66
CA HIS A 10 29.53 -35.99 -18.44
C HIS A 10 28.83 -35.29 -19.62
N GLU A 11 27.84 -35.95 -20.24
CA GLU A 11 27.02 -35.38 -21.31
C GLU A 11 25.90 -34.46 -20.79
N LYS A 12 25.30 -34.77 -19.64
CA LYS A 12 24.15 -34.04 -19.08
C LYS A 12 24.50 -33.09 -17.91
N GLY A 13 25.70 -33.19 -17.35
CA GLY A 13 26.16 -32.43 -16.19
C GLY A 13 25.62 -32.96 -14.86
N SER A 14 26.30 -32.65 -13.76
CA SER A 14 25.81 -32.98 -12.41
C SER A 14 24.67 -32.05 -11.97
N TYR A 15 23.85 -32.49 -10.99
CA TYR A 15 22.82 -31.63 -10.40
C TYR A 15 23.38 -30.33 -9.79
N GLN A 16 24.61 -30.37 -9.27
CA GLN A 16 25.31 -29.19 -8.74
C GLN A 16 25.73 -28.25 -9.87
N GLU A 17 26.29 -28.77 -10.96
CA GLU A 17 26.65 -27.98 -12.13
C GLU A 17 25.43 -27.34 -12.80
N GLN A 18 24.30 -28.06 -12.83
CA GLN A 18 23.04 -27.51 -13.33
C GLN A 18 22.54 -26.38 -12.42
N ALA A 19 22.55 -26.59 -11.09
CA ALA A 19 22.16 -25.56 -10.13
C ALA A 19 23.06 -24.30 -10.21
N ASP A 20 24.37 -24.47 -10.43
CA ASP A 20 25.30 -23.35 -10.56
C ASP A 20 25.14 -22.62 -11.90
N LYS A 21 24.86 -23.34 -12.99
CA LYS A 21 24.49 -22.74 -14.28
C LYS A 21 23.18 -21.95 -14.19
N GLU A 22 22.18 -22.48 -13.49
CA GLU A 22 20.89 -21.80 -13.24
C GLU A 22 21.08 -20.53 -12.40
N LYS A 23 21.89 -20.58 -11.33
CA LYS A 23 22.28 -19.39 -10.55
C LYS A 23 23.01 -18.34 -11.41
N SER A 24 23.95 -18.78 -12.25
CA SER A 24 24.68 -17.89 -13.16
C SER A 24 23.75 -17.23 -14.18
N MET A 25 22.82 -17.99 -14.77
CA MET A 25 21.80 -17.47 -15.68
C MET A 25 20.90 -16.44 -14.97
N PHE A 26 20.37 -16.79 -13.79
CA PHE A 26 19.50 -15.93 -13.01
C PHE A 26 20.18 -14.60 -12.66
N SER A 27 21.41 -14.62 -12.17
CA SER A 27 22.15 -13.38 -11.85
C SER A 27 22.39 -12.48 -13.06
N LYS A 28 22.65 -13.06 -14.25
CA LYS A 28 22.77 -12.29 -15.51
C LYS A 28 21.44 -11.67 -15.93
N LEU A 29 20.33 -12.43 -15.83
CA LEU A 29 18.99 -11.94 -16.09
C LEU A 29 18.62 -10.79 -15.15
N MET A 30 18.91 -10.92 -13.85
CA MET A 30 18.64 -9.87 -12.88
C MET A 30 19.37 -8.56 -13.19
N ARG A 31 20.63 -8.61 -13.65
CA ARG A 31 21.36 -7.40 -14.08
C ARG A 31 20.70 -6.70 -15.28
N ILE A 32 20.15 -7.47 -16.22
CA ILE A 32 19.41 -6.94 -17.37
C ILE A 32 18.10 -6.30 -16.90
N PHE A 33 17.35 -7.00 -16.03
CA PHE A 33 16.07 -6.52 -15.52
C PHE A 33 16.20 -5.31 -14.62
N ASP A 34 17.26 -5.22 -13.82
CA ASP A 34 17.55 -4.04 -12.99
C ASP A 34 17.69 -2.77 -13.86
N MET A 35 18.41 -2.89 -14.99
CA MET A 35 18.54 -1.81 -15.96
C MET A 35 17.19 -1.44 -16.62
N ILE A 36 16.35 -2.42 -16.95
CA ILE A 36 15.03 -2.19 -17.57
C ILE A 36 14.02 -1.59 -16.57
N SER A 37 14.06 -2.02 -15.31
CA SER A 37 13.17 -1.53 -14.26
C SER A 37 13.56 -0.15 -13.74
N GLY A 38 14.87 0.16 -13.74
CA GLY A 38 15.45 1.33 -13.09
C GLY A 38 15.23 1.36 -11.57
N GLU A 39 15.81 2.37 -10.92
CA GLU A 39 15.43 2.78 -9.56
C GLU A 39 14.22 3.72 -9.65
N ILE A 40 13.02 3.15 -9.53
CA ILE A 40 11.74 3.83 -9.74
C ILE A 40 11.49 4.94 -8.69
N ILE A 41 11.97 4.74 -7.46
CA ILE A 41 11.79 5.67 -6.34
C ILE A 41 13.04 5.69 -5.47
N ASP A 42 13.44 6.90 -5.02
CA ASP A 42 14.41 7.04 -3.93
C ASP A 42 13.81 6.43 -2.65
N LYS A 43 14.16 5.16 -2.38
CA LYS A 43 13.68 4.41 -1.22
C LYS A 43 13.94 5.16 0.09
N ASN A 44 14.96 6.01 0.16
CA ASN A 44 15.29 6.81 1.34
C ASN A 44 14.28 7.93 1.63
N LYS A 45 13.46 8.32 0.64
CA LYS A 45 12.42 9.38 0.76
C LYS A 45 11.02 8.85 1.08
N ILE A 46 10.73 7.58 0.79
CA ILE A 46 9.43 6.94 1.11
C ILE A 46 9.60 5.86 2.19
N VAL A 47 10.69 5.89 2.97
CA VAL A 47 10.91 4.86 4.00
C VAL A 47 9.71 4.83 4.95
N TYR A 48 9.04 3.69 5.01
CA TYR A 48 8.12 3.36 6.08
C TYR A 48 8.92 3.33 7.40
N ARG A 49 8.95 4.47 8.09
CA ARG A 49 9.67 4.65 9.35
C ARG A 49 8.65 4.68 10.47
N ASN A 50 8.22 3.50 10.91
CA ASN A 50 7.40 3.33 12.11
C ASN A 50 5.96 3.89 11.99
N ASP A 51 4.94 3.11 12.36
CA ASP A 51 3.54 3.51 12.22
C ASP A 51 3.10 4.44 13.37
N ALA A 52 2.77 5.69 13.05
CA ALA A 52 2.29 6.67 14.03
C ALA A 52 0.97 6.22 14.69
N PHE A 53 0.03 5.66 13.92
CA PHE A 53 -1.25 5.21 14.46
C PHE A 53 -1.09 3.91 15.26
N GLY A 54 -0.18 3.02 14.84
CA GLY A 54 0.21 1.85 15.62
C GLY A 54 0.70 2.19 17.03
N HIS A 55 1.58 3.20 17.16
CA HIS A 55 1.99 3.72 18.47
C HIS A 55 0.84 4.35 19.25
N TYR A 56 -0.07 5.05 18.56
CA TYR A 56 -1.25 5.62 19.21
C TYR A 56 -2.15 4.53 19.82
N LEU A 57 -2.44 3.46 19.06
CA LEU A 57 -3.24 2.34 19.53
C LEU A 57 -2.54 1.58 20.66
N ALA A 58 -1.22 1.43 20.61
CA ALA A 58 -0.45 0.88 21.73
C ALA A 58 -0.62 1.74 22.99
N GLY A 59 -0.56 3.07 22.86
CA GLY A 59 -0.85 4.00 23.97
C GLY A 59 -2.26 3.85 24.55
N VAL A 60 -3.27 3.65 23.69
CA VAL A 60 -4.66 3.38 24.10
C VAL A 60 -4.75 2.09 24.92
N ILE A 61 -4.08 1.02 24.46
CA ILE A 61 -4.05 -0.27 25.16
C ILE A 61 -3.37 -0.12 26.53
N TYR A 62 -2.17 0.47 26.58
CA TYR A 62 -1.47 0.71 27.86
C TYR A 62 -2.29 1.56 28.83
N GLU A 63 -2.94 2.63 28.34
CA GLU A 63 -3.81 3.47 29.17
C GLU A 63 -5.01 2.67 29.72
N GLN A 64 -5.59 1.78 28.92
CA GLN A 64 -6.68 0.90 29.35
C GLN A 64 -6.24 -0.08 30.45
N HIS A 65 -4.97 -0.50 30.42
CA HIS A 65 -4.33 -1.33 31.45
C HIS A 65 -3.74 -0.51 32.62
N ARG A 66 -3.89 0.82 32.61
CA ARG A 66 -3.36 1.76 33.61
C ARG A 66 -1.83 1.81 33.68
N GLU A 67 -1.16 1.38 32.61
CA GLU A 67 0.29 1.48 32.42
C GLU A 67 0.61 2.89 31.89
N TYR A 68 0.46 3.90 32.75
CA TYR A 68 0.44 5.31 32.31
C TYR A 68 1.79 5.81 31.77
N ASP A 69 2.92 5.31 32.26
CA ASP A 69 4.23 5.72 31.73
C ASP A 69 4.49 5.09 30.35
N ASP A 70 4.17 3.81 30.16
CA ASP A 70 4.26 3.16 28.84
C ASP A 70 3.29 3.79 27.84
N ALA A 71 2.07 4.12 28.28
CA ALA A 71 1.10 4.85 27.49
C ALA A 71 1.64 6.23 27.07
N ARG A 72 2.26 6.98 27.99
CA ARG A 72 2.90 8.27 27.71
C ARG A 72 3.96 8.11 26.63
N VAL A 73 4.88 7.14 26.76
CA VAL A 73 5.95 6.90 25.79
C VAL A 73 5.37 6.58 24.40
N ALA A 74 4.36 5.71 24.34
CA ALA A 74 3.70 5.34 23.09
C ALA A 74 2.99 6.52 22.42
N TYR A 75 2.19 7.29 23.17
CA TYR A 75 1.53 8.49 22.65
C TYR A 75 2.54 9.56 22.21
N GLN A 76 3.63 9.77 22.96
CA GLN A 76 4.66 10.75 22.61
C GLN A 76 5.36 10.38 21.30
N LYS A 77 5.66 9.10 21.12
CA LYS A 77 6.23 8.59 19.88
C LYS A 77 5.28 8.76 18.70
N SER A 78 4.00 8.45 18.90
CA SER A 78 2.95 8.70 17.91
C SER A 78 2.88 10.18 17.51
N ALA A 79 2.79 11.08 18.48
CA ALA A 79 2.71 12.52 18.27
C ALA A 79 3.92 13.05 17.50
N SER A 80 5.12 12.60 17.87
CA SER A 80 6.36 12.97 17.21
C SER A 80 6.40 12.49 15.75
N LEU A 81 5.94 11.26 15.46
CA LEU A 81 5.89 10.75 14.09
C LEU A 81 4.90 11.53 13.22
N TYR A 82 3.71 11.87 13.74
CA TYR A 82 2.77 12.72 13.02
C TYR A 82 3.37 14.08 12.68
N GLU A 83 4.02 14.71 13.67
CA GLU A 83 4.64 16.03 13.53
C GLU A 83 5.83 16.05 12.56
N LEU A 84 6.66 14.99 12.55
CA LEU A 84 7.87 14.91 11.71
C LEU A 84 7.59 14.60 10.23
N GLY A 85 6.35 14.26 9.87
CA GLY A 85 5.96 14.14 8.46
C GLY A 85 4.95 13.05 8.14
N TYR A 86 4.64 12.13 9.06
CA TYR A 86 3.68 11.04 8.80
C TYR A 86 2.31 11.60 8.41
N GLN A 87 1.86 12.67 9.08
CA GLN A 87 0.61 13.35 8.75
C GLN A 87 0.59 13.88 7.31
N LYS A 88 1.67 14.53 6.86
CA LYS A 88 1.78 15.08 5.50
C LYS A 88 1.89 13.98 4.46
N GLN A 89 2.69 12.95 4.73
CA GLN A 89 2.94 11.83 3.82
C GLN A 89 1.66 11.06 3.49
N TYR A 90 0.76 10.88 4.46
CA TYR A 90 -0.47 10.11 4.26
C TYR A 90 -1.74 10.97 4.13
N GLY A 91 -1.61 12.30 4.12
CA GLY A 91 -2.73 13.22 3.95
C GLY A 91 -3.74 13.17 5.10
N LEU A 92 -3.24 13.13 6.34
CA LEU A 92 -4.04 12.97 7.56
C LEU A 92 -4.44 14.33 8.15
N ASP A 93 -5.44 14.33 9.03
CA ASP A 93 -5.92 15.55 9.67
C ASP A 93 -4.91 16.05 10.72
N THR A 94 -4.67 17.38 10.76
CA THR A 94 -3.79 18.03 11.75
C THR A 94 -4.22 17.79 13.19
N GLY A 95 -5.53 17.60 13.40
CA GLY A 95 -6.10 17.27 14.70
C GLY A 95 -5.56 15.98 15.31
N MET A 96 -5.04 15.04 14.50
CA MET A 96 -4.48 13.79 15.01
C MET A 96 -3.17 14.03 15.77
N THR A 97 -2.32 14.91 15.25
CA THR A 97 -1.07 15.32 15.92
C THR A 97 -1.36 15.96 17.27
N GLU A 98 -2.33 16.88 17.30
CA GLU A 98 -2.75 17.54 18.54
C GLU A 98 -3.39 16.54 19.52
N GLN A 99 -4.20 15.60 19.03
CA GLN A 99 -4.81 14.55 19.86
C GLN A 99 -3.74 13.65 20.50
N ALA A 100 -2.72 13.23 19.76
CA ALA A 100 -1.63 12.42 20.29
C ALA A 100 -0.81 13.17 21.36
N TRP A 101 -0.51 14.47 21.14
CA TRP A 101 0.12 15.30 22.16
C TRP A 101 -0.79 15.50 23.38
N PHE A 102 -2.09 15.66 23.18
CA PHE A 102 -3.07 15.80 24.24
C PHE A 102 -3.08 14.56 25.15
N ASP A 103 -3.10 13.36 24.54
CA ASP A 103 -3.08 12.10 25.28
C ASP A 103 -1.72 11.85 25.97
N THR A 104 -0.61 12.28 25.36
CA THR A 104 0.70 12.31 26.02
C THR A 104 0.68 13.12 27.30
N ILE A 105 0.16 14.35 27.24
CA ILE A 105 0.08 15.27 28.38
C ILE A 105 -0.86 14.72 29.47
N ARG A 106 -1.98 14.12 29.08
CA ARG A 106 -2.86 13.43 30.03
C ARG A 106 -2.13 12.32 30.77
N MET A 107 -1.32 11.52 30.08
CA MET A 107 -0.56 10.46 30.73
C MET A 107 0.56 11.02 31.63
N MET A 108 1.20 12.13 31.26
CA MET A 108 2.12 12.85 32.16
C MET A 108 1.43 13.29 33.46
N GLN A 109 0.20 13.80 33.39
CA GLN A 109 -0.59 14.17 34.57
C GLN A 109 -0.98 12.97 35.44
N LYS A 110 -1.27 11.80 34.83
CA LYS A 110 -1.67 10.59 35.56
C LYS A 110 -0.49 9.81 36.14
N ALA A 111 0.64 9.75 35.43
CA ALA A 111 1.84 9.04 35.88
C ALA A 111 2.57 9.80 37.01
N GLY A 112 2.48 11.14 37.02
CA GLY A 112 3.18 12.00 37.98
C GLY A 112 4.67 12.17 37.67
N GLY A 113 5.32 13.15 38.31
CA GLY A 113 6.76 13.43 38.13
C GLY A 113 7.09 14.34 36.94
N TRP A 114 6.08 14.93 36.30
CA TRP A 114 6.21 15.77 35.11
C TRP A 114 5.64 17.18 35.32
N GLU A 115 5.46 17.62 36.57
CA GLU A 115 4.73 18.83 36.95
C GLU A 115 5.32 20.11 36.36
N ASN A 116 6.63 20.12 36.10
CA ASN A 116 7.34 21.25 35.50
C ASN A 116 7.33 21.19 33.96
N GLU A 117 7.03 20.04 33.36
CA GLU A 117 7.18 19.81 31.92
C GLU A 117 5.84 19.82 31.19
N TRP A 118 4.83 19.12 31.71
CA TRP A 118 3.53 19.02 31.06
C TRP A 118 2.86 20.39 30.82
N PRO A 119 2.98 21.41 31.68
CA PRO A 119 2.38 22.72 31.42
C PRO A 119 3.03 23.43 30.22
N LEU A 120 4.36 23.32 30.07
CA LEU A 120 5.10 23.91 28.95
C LEU A 120 4.76 23.19 27.63
N LEU A 121 4.72 21.86 27.68
CA LEU A 121 4.32 21.04 26.53
C LEU A 121 2.87 21.33 26.12
N SER A 122 1.97 21.49 27.10
CA SER A 122 0.58 21.89 26.88
C SER A 122 0.45 23.25 26.22
N GLN A 123 1.29 24.23 26.56
CA GLN A 123 1.25 25.55 25.93
C GLN A 123 1.77 25.53 24.49
N SER A 124 2.76 24.69 24.20
CA SER A 124 3.39 24.61 22.89
C SER A 124 2.65 23.72 21.89
N LYS A 125 2.07 22.60 22.35
CA LYS A 125 1.48 21.57 21.48
C LYS A 125 -0.04 21.61 21.37
N LEU A 126 -0.74 22.26 22.30
CA LEU A 126 -2.20 22.25 22.36
C LEU A 126 -2.85 23.61 22.12
N SER A 127 -3.93 23.61 21.35
CA SER A 127 -4.85 24.74 21.21
C SER A 127 -5.48 25.12 22.54
N LYS A 128 -6.03 26.34 22.61
CA LYS A 128 -6.75 26.82 23.80
C LYS A 128 -7.91 25.90 24.17
N THR A 129 -8.68 25.43 23.19
CA THR A 129 -9.82 24.54 23.39
C THR A 129 -9.40 23.20 24.00
N LYS A 130 -8.35 22.56 23.45
CA LYS A 130 -7.82 21.30 24.01
C LYS A 130 -7.27 21.48 25.42
N ARG A 131 -6.59 22.59 25.71
CA ARG A 131 -6.11 22.89 27.07
C ARG A 131 -7.23 22.97 28.10
N THR A 132 -8.35 23.60 27.75
CA THR A 132 -9.53 23.64 28.63
C THR A 132 -10.06 22.23 28.89
N SER A 133 -10.14 21.40 27.85
CA SER A 133 -10.66 20.03 27.97
C SER A 133 -9.82 19.09 28.84
N LEU A 134 -8.54 19.39 29.10
CA LEU A 134 -7.70 18.57 30.01
C LEU A 134 -8.35 18.43 31.40
N ARG A 135 -9.01 19.48 31.89
CA ARG A 135 -9.70 19.46 33.19
C ARG A 135 -10.88 18.51 33.21
N ASP A 136 -11.64 18.48 32.11
CA ASP A 136 -12.84 17.65 32.00
C ASP A 136 -12.45 16.17 31.97
N PHE A 137 -11.41 15.82 31.21
CA PHE A 137 -10.87 14.46 31.17
C PHE A 137 -10.28 13.96 32.49
N ASN A 138 -9.86 14.86 33.38
CA ASN A 138 -9.40 14.51 34.72
C ASN A 138 -10.55 14.28 35.72
N ARG A 139 -11.73 14.86 35.46
CA ARG A 139 -12.91 14.77 36.34
C ARG A 139 -13.92 13.70 35.89
N ASN A 140 -13.95 13.42 34.60
CA ASN A 140 -14.95 12.58 33.96
C ASN A 140 -14.37 11.24 33.50
N GLY A 141 -15.26 10.34 33.08
CA GLY A 141 -14.88 9.26 32.17
C GLY A 141 -14.71 9.79 30.75
N HIS A 142 -14.42 8.91 29.80
CA HIS A 142 -14.41 9.32 28.40
C HIS A 142 -14.71 8.19 27.44
N LEU A 143 -15.28 8.57 26.31
CA LEU A 143 -15.53 7.70 25.17
C LEU A 143 -14.46 7.91 24.10
N MET A 144 -13.88 6.81 23.65
CA MET A 144 -13.08 6.75 22.42
C MET A 144 -13.89 6.01 21.35
N VAL A 145 -14.16 6.67 20.23
CA VAL A 145 -14.76 6.04 19.07
C VAL A 145 -13.66 5.78 18.04
N ILE A 146 -13.58 4.54 17.57
CA ILE A 146 -12.68 4.11 16.49
C ILE A 146 -13.54 3.65 15.32
N GLU A 147 -13.56 4.44 14.26
CA GLU A 147 -14.27 4.10 13.03
C GLU A 147 -13.30 3.52 12.00
N HIS A 148 -13.63 2.33 11.53
CA HIS A 148 -13.08 1.70 10.34
C HIS A 148 -13.98 2.03 9.14
N LEU A 149 -13.57 2.99 8.32
CA LEU A 149 -14.36 3.53 7.23
C LEU A 149 -13.93 2.93 5.89
N GLY A 150 -14.91 2.45 5.11
CA GLY A 150 -14.72 1.88 3.79
C GLY A 150 -13.85 0.61 3.78
N ILE A 151 -13.44 0.21 2.58
CA ILE A 151 -12.57 -0.94 2.35
C ILE A 151 -11.40 -0.49 1.47
N VAL A 152 -10.21 -1.04 1.73
CA VAL A 152 -9.03 -0.78 0.87
C VAL A 152 -9.35 -1.19 -0.57
N PRO A 153 -8.98 -0.38 -1.58
CA PRO A 153 -9.20 -0.71 -2.99
C PRO A 153 -8.63 -2.06 -3.41
N GLU A 154 -9.27 -2.64 -4.41
CA GLU A 154 -8.85 -3.91 -4.98
C GLU A 154 -7.50 -3.75 -5.71
N ARG A 155 -6.67 -4.79 -5.63
CA ARG A 155 -5.52 -4.92 -6.52
C ARG A 155 -6.00 -5.48 -7.84
N ASP A 156 -5.50 -4.90 -8.91
CA ASP A 156 -5.71 -5.31 -10.28
C ASP A 156 -4.34 -5.62 -10.90
N GLU A 157 -4.34 -6.04 -12.15
CA GLU A 157 -3.13 -6.38 -12.89
C GLU A 157 -3.03 -5.57 -14.18
N MET A 158 -1.82 -5.08 -14.45
CA MET A 158 -1.47 -4.41 -15.70
C MET A 158 -0.57 -5.33 -16.51
N ASN A 159 -0.84 -5.39 -17.81
CA ASN A 159 -0.01 -6.13 -18.74
C ASN A 159 0.96 -5.18 -19.41
N LEU A 160 2.23 -5.57 -19.42
CA LEU A 160 3.29 -4.89 -20.17
C LEU A 160 3.83 -5.84 -21.23
N ILE A 161 4.19 -5.31 -22.39
CA ILE A 161 4.90 -6.05 -23.42
C ILE A 161 6.31 -5.48 -23.56
N LEU A 162 7.29 -6.38 -23.57
CA LEU A 162 8.69 -6.07 -23.77
C LEU A 162 9.10 -6.60 -25.13
N THR A 163 9.68 -5.72 -25.95
CA THR A 163 10.17 -6.06 -27.29
C THR A 163 11.61 -5.60 -27.48
N ALA A 164 12.38 -6.33 -28.28
CA ALA A 164 13.75 -5.96 -28.63
C ALA A 164 13.76 -5.13 -29.92
N ASP A 165 14.36 -3.94 -29.87
CA ASP A 165 14.72 -3.16 -31.06
C ASP A 165 16.16 -3.52 -31.46
N LEU A 166 16.28 -4.38 -32.47
CA LEU A 166 17.57 -4.94 -32.90
C LEU A 166 18.49 -3.89 -33.52
N ASN A 167 17.94 -2.79 -34.05
CA ASN A 167 18.73 -1.75 -34.71
C ASN A 167 19.43 -0.85 -33.69
N THR A 168 18.71 -0.49 -32.63
CA THR A 168 19.21 0.41 -31.58
C THR A 168 19.78 -0.35 -30.37
N ARG A 169 19.63 -1.68 -30.33
CA ARG A 169 19.99 -2.53 -29.17
C ARG A 169 19.27 -2.08 -27.89
N GLU A 170 17.99 -1.74 -28.03
CA GLU A 170 17.13 -1.30 -26.94
C GLU A 170 16.07 -2.34 -26.60
N VAL A 171 15.62 -2.34 -25.35
CA VAL A 171 14.36 -2.97 -24.94
C VAL A 171 13.29 -1.90 -24.88
N VAL A 172 12.18 -2.16 -25.56
CA VAL A 172 11.00 -1.31 -25.61
C VAL A 172 9.92 -1.92 -24.72
N VAL A 173 9.46 -1.16 -23.74
CA VAL A 173 8.39 -1.55 -22.81
C VAL A 173 7.16 -0.69 -23.06
N SER A 174 5.99 -1.31 -23.21
CA SER A 174 4.72 -0.59 -23.35
C SER A 174 3.57 -1.30 -22.61
N PRO A 175 2.58 -0.57 -22.08
CA PRO A 175 1.43 -1.16 -21.43
C PRO A 175 0.37 -1.59 -22.45
N ILE A 176 -0.28 -2.72 -22.20
CA ILE A 176 -1.48 -3.15 -22.93
C ILE A 176 -2.68 -2.67 -22.13
N LEU A 177 -3.30 -1.59 -22.60
CA LEU A 177 -4.44 -0.99 -21.92
C LEU A 177 -5.72 -1.80 -22.15
N VAL A 178 -6.35 -2.29 -21.07
CA VAL A 178 -7.54 -3.14 -21.14
C VAL A 178 -8.62 -2.72 -20.14
N GLY A 179 -9.87 -3.06 -20.45
CA GLY A 179 -11.04 -2.76 -19.62
C GLY A 179 -11.65 -1.38 -19.90
N ASP A 180 -12.41 -0.87 -18.94
CA ASP A 180 -13.12 0.40 -19.05
C ASP A 180 -12.18 1.62 -18.96
N LYS A 181 -12.72 2.83 -19.19
CA LYS A 181 -11.92 4.06 -19.19
C LYS A 181 -11.22 4.33 -17.84
N LYS A 182 -11.85 3.95 -16.72
CA LYS A 182 -11.27 4.13 -15.38
C LYS A 182 -10.07 3.20 -15.18
N ARG A 183 -10.23 1.92 -15.53
CA ARG A 183 -9.15 0.92 -15.46
C ARG A 183 -7.99 1.28 -16.39
N GLN A 184 -8.27 1.73 -17.61
CA GLN A 184 -7.22 2.19 -18.52
C GLN A 184 -6.47 3.42 -17.98
N LEU A 185 -7.17 4.36 -17.32
CA LEU A 185 -6.54 5.49 -16.66
C LEU A 185 -5.64 5.04 -15.49
N ASP A 186 -6.09 4.07 -14.68
CA ASP A 186 -5.29 3.49 -13.61
C ASP A 186 -4.00 2.84 -14.17
N GLN A 187 -4.11 2.07 -15.25
CA GLN A 187 -2.95 1.44 -15.92
C GLN A 187 -1.97 2.49 -16.47
N ARG A 188 -2.48 3.56 -17.10
CA ARG A 188 -1.65 4.69 -17.55
C ARG A 188 -0.94 5.36 -16.39
N PHE A 189 -1.65 5.59 -15.27
CA PHE A 189 -1.08 6.16 -14.07
C PHE A 189 0.07 5.31 -13.54
N TRP A 190 -0.11 3.99 -13.45
CA TRP A 190 0.95 3.11 -12.96
C TRP A 190 2.12 3.01 -13.93
N PHE A 191 1.88 2.94 -15.24
CA PHE A 191 2.97 3.00 -16.22
C PHE A 191 3.75 4.32 -16.12
N PHE A 192 3.05 5.44 -15.98
CA PHE A 192 3.66 6.74 -15.72
C PHE A 192 4.49 6.73 -14.43
N ALA A 193 3.93 6.24 -13.33
CA ALA A 193 4.63 6.19 -12.04
C ALA A 193 5.87 5.28 -12.06
N LEU A 194 5.87 4.23 -12.88
CA LEU A 194 7.01 3.33 -13.07
C LEU A 194 8.16 3.97 -13.88
N TYR A 195 7.84 4.75 -14.91
CA TYR A 195 8.79 5.13 -15.96
C TYR A 195 9.00 6.62 -16.18
N ALA A 196 8.23 7.49 -15.55
CA ALA A 196 8.45 8.93 -15.63
C ALA A 196 9.72 9.34 -14.85
N ASP A 197 10.43 10.35 -15.35
CA ASP A 197 11.71 10.78 -14.78
C ASP A 197 11.60 11.21 -13.30
N LYS A 198 12.69 10.96 -12.55
CA LYS A 198 12.88 10.93 -11.08
C LYS A 198 12.53 12.21 -10.27
N GLY A 199 11.71 13.12 -10.81
CA GLY A 199 11.28 14.35 -10.18
C GLY A 199 9.97 14.28 -9.39
N ILE A 200 9.25 13.16 -9.45
CA ILE A 200 7.88 13.10 -8.92
C ILE A 200 7.89 12.80 -7.41
N LYS A 201 8.30 13.80 -6.62
CA LYS A 201 8.18 13.76 -5.14
C LYS A 201 6.72 13.73 -4.66
N ASP A 202 5.79 13.98 -5.57
CA ASP A 202 4.38 14.26 -5.32
C ASP A 202 3.42 13.42 -6.19
N VAL A 203 3.83 12.22 -6.66
CA VAL A 203 2.98 11.38 -7.54
C VAL A 203 1.62 11.15 -6.88
N LEU A 204 1.63 10.93 -5.58
CA LEU A 204 0.45 10.58 -4.80
C LEU A 204 -0.44 11.76 -4.47
N SER A 205 0.14 12.88 -4.04
CA SER A 205 -0.62 14.12 -3.81
C SER A 205 -1.24 14.61 -5.11
N ALA A 206 -0.50 14.56 -6.21
CA ALA A 206 -0.98 15.01 -7.51
C ALA A 206 -1.93 14.01 -8.20
N ALA A 207 -1.83 12.70 -7.92
CA ALA A 207 -2.84 11.70 -8.30
C ALA A 207 -4.15 11.91 -7.54
N TYR A 208 -4.04 12.14 -6.24
CA TYR A 208 -5.17 12.36 -5.34
C TYR A 208 -5.94 13.64 -5.69
N GLU A 209 -5.25 14.69 -6.08
CA GLU A 209 -5.85 15.98 -6.49
C GLU A 209 -6.26 16.03 -7.97
N GLN A 210 -6.15 14.91 -8.71
CA GLN A 210 -6.37 14.81 -10.16
C GLN A 210 -5.52 15.76 -11.03
N ARG A 211 -4.53 16.43 -10.43
CA ARG A 211 -3.63 17.39 -11.10
C ARG A 211 -2.71 16.72 -12.11
N MET A 212 -2.49 15.40 -11.99
CA MET A 212 -1.67 14.63 -12.91
C MET A 212 -2.40 14.15 -14.16
N VAL A 213 -3.74 14.21 -14.21
CA VAL A 213 -4.49 13.65 -15.34
C VAL A 213 -4.02 14.20 -16.69
N PRO A 214 -3.78 15.51 -16.88
CA PRO A 214 -3.24 16.04 -18.13
C PRO A 214 -1.85 15.46 -18.47
N ALA A 215 -0.94 15.40 -17.50
CA ALA A 215 0.41 14.86 -17.68
C ALA A 215 0.39 13.36 -18.02
N ILE A 216 -0.46 12.57 -17.35
CA ILE A 216 -0.64 11.13 -17.61
C ILE A 216 -1.18 10.91 -19.03
N MET A 217 -2.11 11.75 -19.48
CA MET A 217 -2.69 11.64 -20.82
C MET A 217 -1.71 12.04 -21.92
N GLN A 218 -0.77 12.94 -21.64
CA GLN A 218 0.28 13.37 -22.56
C GLN A 218 1.53 12.49 -22.52
N PHE A 219 1.71 11.67 -21.48
CA PHE A 219 2.87 10.81 -21.34
C PHE A 219 2.89 9.70 -22.39
N GLY A 220 4.05 9.52 -23.01
CA GLY A 220 4.28 8.45 -23.96
C GLY A 220 4.16 7.09 -23.27
N LEU A 221 3.35 6.19 -23.84
CA LEU A 221 3.17 4.82 -23.32
C LEU A 221 4.24 3.86 -23.82
N VAL A 222 5.46 4.37 -24.03
CA VAL A 222 6.59 3.62 -24.54
C VAL A 222 7.82 4.06 -23.76
N LYS A 223 8.45 3.13 -23.08
CA LYS A 223 9.78 3.30 -22.49
C LYS A 223 10.80 2.55 -23.34
N ARG A 224 11.93 3.19 -23.62
CA ARG A 224 13.09 2.58 -24.28
C ARG A 224 14.24 2.55 -23.30
N GLU A 225 14.92 1.42 -23.23
CA GLU A 225 16.10 1.20 -22.39
C GLU A 225 17.23 0.60 -23.22
N TYR A 226 18.34 1.32 -23.31
CA TYR A 226 19.53 0.87 -24.03
C TYR A 226 20.37 -0.07 -23.13
N LEU A 227 20.53 -1.33 -23.55
CA LEU A 227 21.22 -2.33 -22.71
C LEU A 227 22.75 -2.23 -22.74
N GLY A 228 23.32 -1.50 -23.71
CA GLY A 228 24.78 -1.40 -23.87
C GLY A 228 25.45 -2.78 -23.90
N PRO A 229 26.52 -3.01 -23.12
CA PRO A 229 27.21 -4.32 -23.06
C PRO A 229 26.32 -5.48 -22.57
N LEU A 230 25.23 -5.20 -21.86
CA LEU A 230 24.29 -6.23 -21.43
C LEU A 230 23.45 -6.79 -22.59
N TRP A 231 23.44 -6.12 -23.75
CA TRP A 231 22.78 -6.64 -24.94
C TRP A 231 23.36 -7.98 -25.37
N ASP A 232 24.69 -8.08 -25.48
CA ASP A 232 25.34 -9.32 -25.91
C ASP A 232 25.19 -10.43 -24.87
N VAL A 233 25.06 -10.05 -23.59
CA VAL A 233 24.71 -10.99 -22.50
C VAL A 233 23.28 -11.49 -22.67
N ALA A 234 22.32 -10.61 -22.96
CA ALA A 234 20.93 -10.98 -23.20
C ALA A 234 20.80 -11.88 -24.43
N ASP A 235 21.53 -11.58 -25.50
CA ASP A 235 21.56 -12.37 -26.73
C ASP A 235 22.15 -13.76 -26.50
N GLY A 236 23.28 -13.85 -25.79
CA GLY A 236 23.91 -15.12 -25.41
C GLY A 236 23.05 -16.01 -24.51
N LEU A 237 22.07 -15.43 -23.80
CA LEU A 237 21.07 -16.16 -23.01
C LEU A 237 19.84 -16.57 -23.84
N GLY A 238 19.71 -16.11 -25.09
CA GLY A 238 18.53 -16.29 -25.93
C GLY A 238 17.38 -15.32 -25.63
N LEU A 239 17.59 -14.36 -24.71
CA LEU A 239 16.55 -13.42 -24.28
C LEU A 239 16.18 -12.43 -25.40
N VAL A 240 17.14 -12.00 -26.23
CA VAL A 240 16.86 -11.13 -27.38
C VAL A 240 15.91 -11.81 -28.37
N GLY A 241 16.08 -13.12 -28.60
CA GLY A 241 15.17 -13.91 -29.42
C GLY A 241 13.74 -13.95 -28.85
N VAL A 242 13.61 -14.14 -27.54
CA VAL A 242 12.31 -14.08 -26.84
C VAL A 242 11.67 -12.70 -26.95
N LEU A 243 12.46 -11.64 -26.73
CA LEU A 243 11.99 -10.25 -26.78
C LEU A 243 11.60 -9.83 -28.21
N LYS A 244 12.27 -10.35 -29.25
CA LYS A 244 11.91 -10.07 -30.65
C LYS A 244 10.46 -10.45 -30.96
N ASP A 245 9.99 -11.55 -30.38
CA ASP A 245 8.62 -12.05 -30.56
C ASP A 245 7.60 -11.42 -29.59
N GLY A 246 8.07 -10.61 -28.64
CA GLY A 246 7.26 -9.98 -27.60
C GLY A 246 7.11 -10.85 -26.36
N MET A 247 7.66 -10.37 -25.25
CA MET A 247 7.51 -10.97 -23.93
C MET A 247 6.45 -10.21 -23.13
N ARG A 248 5.31 -10.84 -22.86
CA ARG A 248 4.30 -10.26 -21.98
C ARG A 248 4.66 -10.54 -20.52
N ILE A 249 4.55 -9.51 -19.70
CA ILE A 249 4.60 -9.62 -18.25
C ILE A 249 3.34 -9.02 -17.64
N THR A 250 3.05 -9.41 -16.41
CA THR A 250 1.90 -8.94 -15.67
C THR A 250 2.36 -8.47 -14.29
N VAL A 251 2.03 -7.22 -13.96
CA VAL A 251 2.43 -6.55 -12.71
C VAL A 251 1.19 -6.12 -11.94
N PRO A 252 1.14 -6.36 -10.61
CA PRO A 252 0.01 -5.95 -9.80
C PRO A 252 0.02 -4.45 -9.55
N TYR A 253 -1.16 -3.85 -9.37
CA TYR A 253 -1.30 -2.46 -9.00
C TYR A 253 -2.59 -2.21 -8.22
N TYR A 254 -2.68 -1.11 -7.47
CA TYR A 254 -3.93 -0.68 -6.83
C TYR A 254 -4.73 0.26 -7.75
N ARG A 255 -6.03 0.03 -7.90
CA ARG A 255 -6.90 0.90 -8.72
C ARG A 255 -7.04 2.30 -8.12
N VAL A 256 -6.24 3.26 -8.58
CA VAL A 256 -6.20 4.63 -8.04
C VAL A 256 -7.54 5.36 -8.17
N SER A 257 -8.33 5.03 -9.20
CA SER A 257 -9.69 5.55 -9.40
C SER A 257 -10.68 5.20 -8.28
N ASP A 258 -10.42 4.17 -7.47
CA ASP A 258 -11.27 3.79 -6.32
C ASP A 258 -10.89 4.52 -5.02
N PHE A 259 -9.82 5.33 -5.04
CA PHE A 259 -9.37 6.14 -3.91
C PHE A 259 -10.13 7.46 -3.86
N THR A 260 -11.45 7.39 -3.82
CA THR A 260 -12.30 8.55 -3.51
C THR A 260 -12.12 8.96 -2.04
N LYS A 261 -12.03 10.27 -1.75
CA LYS A 261 -12.04 10.73 -0.35
C LYS A 261 -13.38 10.32 0.27
N SER A 262 -13.35 9.58 1.37
CA SER A 262 -14.57 9.36 2.16
C SER A 262 -14.94 10.67 2.87
N GLY A 263 -16.24 10.95 2.99
CA GLY A 263 -16.72 12.23 3.50
C GLY A 263 -16.53 12.38 5.00
N ALA A 264 -17.24 13.30 5.63
CA ALA A 264 -17.15 13.53 7.07
C ALA A 264 -17.77 12.36 7.87
N SER A 265 -17.29 12.15 9.10
CA SER A 265 -17.97 11.30 10.08
C SER A 265 -18.24 12.14 11.33
N THR A 266 -19.49 12.12 11.79
CA THR A 266 -19.97 12.93 12.91
C THR A 266 -20.58 12.01 13.97
N LEU A 267 -20.04 12.10 15.18
CA LEU A 267 -20.60 11.48 16.37
C LEU A 267 -21.56 12.48 17.03
N THR A 268 -22.79 12.06 17.29
CA THR A 268 -23.75 12.79 18.12
C THR A 268 -23.86 12.08 19.46
N VAL A 269 -23.65 12.80 20.56
CA VAL A 269 -23.83 12.33 21.94
C VAL A 269 -24.67 13.34 22.69
N ASP A 270 -25.80 12.91 23.25
CA ASP A 270 -26.75 13.77 23.98
C ASP A 270 -27.15 15.07 23.24
N GLY A 271 -27.17 15.01 21.90
CA GLY A 271 -27.49 16.15 21.03
C GLY A 271 -26.30 17.04 20.64
N GLU A 272 -25.10 16.81 21.19
CA GLU A 272 -23.87 17.50 20.80
C GLU A 272 -23.13 16.76 19.69
N ASN A 273 -22.58 17.50 18.74
CA ASN A 273 -21.88 16.94 17.57
C ASN A 273 -20.36 17.04 17.72
N HIS A 274 -19.68 15.92 17.49
CA HIS A 274 -18.24 15.79 17.51
C HIS A 274 -17.75 15.19 16.18
N LYS A 275 -16.82 15.89 15.53
CA LYS A 275 -16.18 15.38 14.31
C LYS A 275 -15.18 14.29 14.65
N LEU A 276 -15.14 13.25 13.82
CA LEU A 276 -14.03 12.30 13.84
C LEU A 276 -12.87 12.84 12.99
N ILE A 277 -11.67 12.53 13.44
CA ILE A 277 -10.39 12.95 12.88
C ILE A 277 -9.78 11.76 12.13
N LEU A 278 -9.34 11.98 10.90
CA LEU A 278 -8.63 10.96 10.12
C LEU A 278 -7.23 10.71 10.70
N GLY A 279 -7.10 9.61 11.45
CA GLY A 279 -5.86 9.21 12.10
C GLY A 279 -4.99 8.28 11.25
N GLN A 280 -5.59 7.49 10.35
CA GLN A 280 -4.84 6.58 9.48
C GLN A 280 -5.50 6.43 8.11
N SER A 281 -4.69 6.41 7.05
CA SER A 281 -5.14 6.07 5.69
C SER A 281 -4.43 4.80 5.23
N VAL A 282 -5.05 3.64 5.47
CA VAL A 282 -4.51 2.33 5.07
C VAL A 282 -4.37 2.25 3.55
N SER A 283 -5.33 2.82 2.84
CA SER A 283 -5.30 2.99 1.40
C SER A 283 -4.06 3.74 0.90
N ASN A 284 -3.72 4.89 1.48
CA ASN A 284 -2.54 5.63 1.04
C ASN A 284 -1.24 4.87 1.35
N MET A 285 -1.18 4.16 2.48
CA MET A 285 -0.07 3.25 2.78
C MET A 285 0.07 2.14 1.74
N ALA A 286 -1.05 1.52 1.35
CA ALA A 286 -1.05 0.43 0.38
C ALA A 286 -0.51 0.87 -0.98
N ILE A 287 -0.89 2.07 -1.47
CA ILE A 287 -0.33 2.62 -2.71
C ILE A 287 1.15 2.94 -2.54
N GLN A 288 1.56 3.58 -1.44
CA GLN A 288 2.97 3.90 -1.20
C GLN A 288 3.84 2.64 -1.17
N GLN A 289 3.37 1.59 -0.49
CA GLN A 289 4.05 0.32 -0.45
C GLN A 289 4.13 -0.32 -1.84
N GLN A 290 3.04 -0.27 -2.62
CA GLN A 290 3.03 -0.77 -3.99
C GLN A 290 4.03 0.00 -4.87
N LEU A 291 4.10 1.33 -4.75
CA LEU A 291 5.07 2.15 -5.46
C LEU A 291 6.53 1.82 -5.07
N LEU A 292 6.78 1.52 -3.80
CA LEU A 292 8.09 1.09 -3.29
C LEU A 292 8.49 -0.30 -3.79
N SER A 293 7.54 -1.23 -3.90
CA SER A 293 7.78 -2.61 -4.34
C SER A 293 7.73 -2.77 -5.86
N SER A 294 7.17 -1.81 -6.59
CA SER A 294 6.93 -1.86 -8.04
C SER A 294 8.13 -2.30 -8.86
N SER A 295 9.35 -1.85 -8.53
CA SER A 295 10.57 -2.26 -9.26
C SER A 295 10.86 -3.75 -9.05
N THR A 296 10.76 -4.22 -7.81
CA THR A 296 10.88 -5.65 -7.48
C THR A 296 9.78 -6.46 -8.17
N ASP A 297 8.53 -6.01 -8.10
CA ASP A 297 7.39 -6.69 -8.74
C ASP A 297 7.60 -6.84 -10.26
N LEU A 298 8.16 -5.81 -10.90
CA LEU A 298 8.50 -5.80 -12.32
C LEU A 298 9.66 -6.76 -12.63
N GLN A 299 10.73 -6.75 -11.85
CA GLN A 299 11.88 -7.66 -12.00
C GLN A 299 11.47 -9.12 -11.84
N GLU A 300 10.61 -9.42 -10.86
CA GLU A 300 10.06 -10.76 -10.67
C GLU A 300 9.18 -11.18 -11.84
N ALA A 301 8.32 -10.29 -12.34
CA ALA A 301 7.46 -10.58 -13.49
C ALA A 301 8.28 -10.85 -14.76
N MET A 302 9.31 -10.04 -15.02
CA MET A 302 10.27 -10.27 -16.11
C MET A 302 11.02 -11.59 -15.95
N SER A 303 11.47 -11.91 -14.73
CA SER A 303 12.17 -13.17 -14.45
C SER A 303 11.30 -14.40 -14.71
N ARG A 304 10.06 -14.40 -14.23
CA ARG A 304 9.09 -15.47 -14.48
C ARG A 304 8.82 -15.63 -15.97
N ALA A 305 8.57 -14.52 -16.68
CA ALA A 305 8.27 -14.57 -18.10
C ALA A 305 9.48 -15.01 -18.94
N ALA A 306 10.68 -14.50 -18.65
CA ALA A 306 11.89 -14.90 -19.35
C ALA A 306 12.19 -16.37 -19.14
N PHE A 307 12.13 -16.87 -17.89
CA PHE A 307 12.37 -18.27 -17.60
C PHE A 307 11.38 -19.19 -18.34
N LYS A 308 10.09 -18.82 -18.33
CA LYS A 308 9.05 -19.56 -19.05
C LYS A 308 9.29 -19.59 -20.57
N ASN A 309 9.59 -18.44 -21.17
CA ASN A 309 9.78 -18.33 -22.61
C ASN A 309 11.10 -18.98 -23.07
N LEU A 310 12.19 -18.83 -22.31
CA LEU A 310 13.47 -19.47 -22.60
C LEU A 310 13.37 -20.99 -22.49
N SER A 311 12.66 -21.50 -21.49
CA SER A 311 12.39 -22.93 -21.34
C SER A 311 11.59 -23.48 -22.53
N ALA A 312 10.54 -22.76 -22.95
CA ALA A 312 9.75 -23.13 -24.12
C ALA A 312 10.59 -23.12 -25.42
N ALA A 313 11.44 -22.11 -25.61
CA ALA A 313 12.34 -22.01 -26.75
C ALA A 313 13.37 -23.15 -26.79
N LYS A 314 13.91 -23.55 -25.64
CA LYS A 314 14.84 -24.68 -25.53
C LYS A 314 14.17 -26.02 -25.83
N VAL A 315 12.93 -26.24 -25.41
CA VAL A 315 12.18 -27.46 -25.76
C VAL A 315 11.92 -27.52 -27.26
N ALA A 316 11.54 -26.38 -27.87
CA ALA A 316 11.30 -26.31 -29.30
C ALA A 316 12.55 -26.62 -30.15
N SER A 317 13.75 -26.25 -29.69
CA SER A 317 15.00 -26.53 -30.43
C SER A 317 15.50 -27.98 -30.32
N LEU A 318 14.95 -28.80 -29.42
CA LEU A 318 15.36 -30.20 -29.20
C LEU A 318 14.57 -31.23 -30.05
N GLY A 319 13.63 -30.80 -30.90
CA GLY A 319 13.09 -31.63 -31.99
C GLY A 319 12.01 -32.68 -31.65
N GLY A 320 11.38 -32.64 -30.47
CA GLY A 320 10.21 -33.51 -30.17
C GLY A 320 8.90 -32.91 -30.69
N ASP A 321 8.08 -33.70 -31.40
CA ASP A 321 6.77 -33.37 -32.03
C ASP A 321 6.40 -31.87 -32.02
N ALA A 322 7.16 -31.12 -32.81
CA ALA A 322 7.22 -29.66 -32.77
C ALA A 322 6.11 -28.98 -33.59
N SER A 323 5.20 -29.73 -34.21
CA SER A 323 4.14 -29.17 -35.06
C SER A 323 3.06 -28.39 -34.27
N ALA A 324 2.89 -28.66 -32.97
CA ALA A 324 1.94 -27.92 -32.13
C ALA A 324 2.56 -26.69 -31.41
N VAL A 325 3.89 -26.63 -31.25
CA VAL A 325 4.60 -25.59 -30.48
C VAL A 325 5.26 -24.53 -31.37
N LEU A 326 5.55 -24.84 -32.64
CA LEU A 326 6.24 -23.93 -33.56
C LEU A 326 5.35 -22.84 -34.19
N GLY A 327 4.02 -22.96 -34.07
CA GLY A 327 3.07 -21.98 -34.61
C GLY A 327 2.75 -20.82 -33.67
N PHE A 328 2.19 -19.73 -34.23
CA PHE A 328 1.67 -18.55 -33.52
C PHE A 328 0.79 -18.91 -32.30
N ILE A 329 0.10 -20.06 -32.34
CA ILE A 329 -0.78 -20.57 -31.27
C ILE A 329 0.00 -21.02 -30.01
N GLY A 330 1.17 -21.66 -30.16
CA GLY A 330 2.04 -22.02 -29.03
C GLY A 330 2.69 -20.80 -28.36
N LYS A 331 3.03 -19.79 -29.17
CA LYS A 331 3.57 -18.50 -28.71
C LYS A 331 2.54 -17.66 -27.95
N ILE A 332 1.26 -17.70 -28.35
CA ILE A 332 0.15 -17.09 -27.58
C ILE A 332 -0.06 -17.81 -26.25
N ALA A 333 0.00 -19.15 -26.20
CA ALA A 333 -0.19 -19.92 -24.97
C ALA A 333 0.89 -19.62 -23.89
N ALA A 334 2.14 -19.38 -24.31
CA ALA A 334 3.22 -18.96 -23.41
C ALA A 334 2.97 -17.57 -22.79
N ASN A 335 2.38 -16.65 -23.55
CA ASN A 335 2.02 -15.30 -23.09
C ASN A 335 0.62 -15.22 -22.42
N ALA A 336 -0.24 -16.24 -22.55
CA ALA A 336 -1.61 -16.24 -22.03
C ALA A 336 -1.73 -16.60 -20.55
N SER A 337 -0.75 -17.29 -19.96
CA SER A 337 -0.85 -17.81 -18.57
C SER A 337 -0.12 -16.97 -17.51
N ALA A 338 0.22 -15.72 -17.80
CA ALA A 338 0.77 -14.80 -16.80
C ALA A 338 -0.39 -14.09 -16.09
N ALA A 339 -0.48 -14.28 -14.77
CA ALA A 339 -1.37 -13.54 -13.88
C ALA A 339 -0.53 -13.00 -12.72
N ALA A 340 -0.80 -11.76 -12.30
CA ALA A 340 -0.16 -11.22 -11.10
C ALA A 340 -0.85 -11.74 -9.84
N GLU A 341 -0.12 -11.75 -8.73
CA GLU A 341 -0.72 -11.98 -7.42
C GLU A 341 -1.55 -10.74 -7.02
N THR A 342 -2.86 -10.82 -7.19
CA THR A 342 -3.81 -9.76 -6.87
C THR A 342 -4.50 -9.97 -5.52
N ARG A 343 -4.23 -11.07 -4.80
CA ARG A 343 -4.79 -11.24 -3.45
C ARG A 343 -4.24 -10.16 -2.54
N ASN A 344 -5.15 -9.44 -1.89
CA ASN A 344 -4.88 -8.49 -0.84
C ASN A 344 -5.88 -8.69 0.30
N TRP A 345 -5.61 -8.10 1.46
CA TRP A 345 -6.53 -8.16 2.60
C TRP A 345 -7.72 -7.22 2.38
N LEU A 346 -8.67 -7.63 1.52
CA LEU A 346 -9.92 -6.92 1.19
C LEU A 346 -10.86 -6.68 2.39
N LEU A 347 -10.44 -7.03 3.61
CA LEU A 347 -11.19 -6.79 4.85
C LEU A 347 -10.60 -5.63 5.67
N LEU A 348 -9.48 -5.04 5.24
CA LEU A 348 -8.91 -3.87 5.89
C LEU A 348 -9.75 -2.62 5.60
N PRO A 349 -9.90 -1.71 6.58
CA PRO A 349 -10.58 -0.45 6.35
C PRO A 349 -9.79 0.43 5.39
N LYS A 350 -10.49 1.23 4.59
CA LYS A 350 -9.87 2.27 3.74
C LYS A 350 -9.16 3.32 4.60
N GLN A 351 -9.86 3.75 5.64
CA GLN A 351 -9.44 4.81 6.57
C GLN A 351 -9.81 4.42 8.00
N ILE A 352 -9.01 4.89 8.96
CA ILE A 352 -9.34 4.82 10.38
C ILE A 352 -9.50 6.25 10.89
N LYS A 353 -10.69 6.54 11.40
CA LYS A 353 -11.00 7.81 12.03
C LYS A 353 -11.26 7.61 13.51
N ILE A 354 -10.91 8.60 14.31
CA ILE A 354 -11.11 8.54 15.75
C ILE A 354 -11.76 9.82 16.27
N THR A 355 -12.45 9.71 17.39
CA THR A 355 -12.70 10.86 18.26
C THR A 355 -12.64 10.42 19.70
N ARG A 356 -12.25 11.33 20.58
CA ARG A 356 -12.13 11.08 22.02
C ARG A 356 -12.76 12.24 22.77
N ILE A 357 -13.79 11.97 23.55
CA ILE A 357 -14.60 12.98 24.23
C ILE A 357 -14.77 12.65 25.72
N PRO A 358 -14.64 13.63 26.63
CA PRO A 358 -14.94 13.43 28.04
C PRO A 358 -16.45 13.37 28.23
N LEU A 359 -16.94 12.43 29.03
CA LEU A 359 -18.36 12.26 29.31
C LEU A 359 -18.59 12.03 30.81
N SER A 360 -19.64 12.64 31.35
CA SER A 360 -20.05 12.41 32.74
C SER A 360 -20.26 10.91 33.00
N PRO A 361 -20.05 10.42 34.23
CA PRO A 361 -20.42 9.06 34.55
C PRO A 361 -21.92 8.83 34.36
N GLY A 362 -22.30 7.74 33.70
CA GLY A 362 -23.70 7.42 33.38
C GLY A 362 -23.88 6.79 32.01
N GLN A 363 -25.14 6.53 31.66
CA GLN A 363 -25.52 5.99 30.36
C GLN A 363 -25.71 7.11 29.35
N HIS A 364 -25.09 6.98 28.18
CA HIS A 364 -25.13 7.93 27.09
C HIS A 364 -25.55 7.25 25.79
N ASP A 365 -26.50 7.85 25.09
CA ASP A 365 -26.88 7.39 23.76
C ASP A 365 -26.02 8.07 22.71
N VAL A 366 -25.41 7.27 21.85
CA VAL A 366 -24.44 7.73 20.87
C VAL A 366 -24.84 7.30 19.47
N THR A 367 -24.71 8.20 18.51
CA THR A 367 -24.98 7.93 17.09
C THR A 367 -23.81 8.40 16.24
N LEU A 368 -23.26 7.51 15.43
CA LEU A 368 -22.23 7.82 14.43
C LEU A 368 -22.87 7.84 13.05
N ALA A 369 -22.82 9.01 12.40
CA ALA A 369 -23.23 9.21 11.02
C ALA A 369 -22.01 9.49 10.13
N SER A 370 -21.84 8.70 9.07
CA SER A 370 -20.64 8.71 8.24
C SER A 370 -20.96 8.76 6.76
N GLU A 371 -20.30 9.68 6.05
CA GLU A 371 -20.37 9.80 4.60
C GLU A 371 -19.39 8.82 3.94
N LEU A 372 -19.94 7.87 3.19
CA LEU A 372 -19.21 6.87 2.44
C LEU A 372 -18.91 7.38 1.02
N SER A 373 -18.26 6.55 0.21
CA SER A 373 -18.06 6.83 -1.22
C SER A 373 -19.39 6.81 -1.98
N ASP A 374 -19.44 7.52 -3.11
CA ASP A 374 -20.57 7.53 -4.06
C ASP A 374 -21.91 8.02 -3.47
N GLY A 375 -21.87 8.93 -2.49
CA GLY A 375 -23.07 9.54 -1.90
C GLY A 375 -23.83 8.63 -0.93
N GLN A 376 -23.29 7.46 -0.61
CA GLN A 376 -23.84 6.59 0.42
C GLN A 376 -23.50 7.11 1.83
N SER A 377 -24.29 6.72 2.82
CA SER A 377 -24.01 7.00 4.23
C SER A 377 -24.20 5.76 5.09
N SER A 378 -23.53 5.72 6.23
CA SER A 378 -23.71 4.70 7.27
C SER A 378 -24.11 5.38 8.57
N ASN A 379 -25.08 4.81 9.27
CA ASN A 379 -25.50 5.26 10.60
C ASN A 379 -25.43 4.09 11.57
N HIS A 380 -24.81 4.32 12.73
CA HIS A 380 -24.73 3.37 13.82
C HIS A 380 -25.14 4.05 15.11
N SER A 381 -26.00 3.41 15.91
CA SER A 381 -26.38 3.89 17.23
C SER A 381 -26.14 2.81 18.27
N THR A 382 -25.71 3.21 19.46
CA THR A 382 -25.58 2.34 20.63
C THR A 382 -25.76 3.16 21.90
N SER A 383 -25.94 2.48 23.03
CA SER A 383 -25.83 3.09 24.35
C SER A 383 -24.50 2.68 24.97
N VAL A 384 -23.80 3.62 25.60
CA VAL A 384 -22.51 3.38 26.27
C VAL A 384 -22.60 3.83 27.71
N ASN A 385 -22.18 2.96 28.64
CA ASN A 385 -22.07 3.29 30.05
C ASN A 385 -20.67 3.84 30.35
N ILE A 386 -20.57 5.06 30.83
CA ILE A 386 -19.34 5.75 31.17
C ILE A 386 -19.10 5.69 32.68
N GLU A 387 -17.90 5.28 33.06
CA GLU A 387 -17.45 5.28 34.45
C GLU A 387 -16.43 6.40 34.71
N ALA A 388 -16.46 6.98 35.91
CA ALA A 388 -15.55 8.05 36.30
C ALA A 388 -14.07 7.64 36.14
N GLY A 389 -13.30 8.46 35.43
CA GLY A 389 -11.87 8.27 35.22
C GLY A 389 -11.47 7.09 34.32
N LYS A 390 -12.44 6.33 33.79
CA LYS A 390 -12.20 5.18 32.89
C LYS A 390 -12.46 5.53 31.43
N MET A 391 -11.78 4.79 30.56
CA MET A 391 -12.03 4.79 29.13
C MET A 391 -13.10 3.76 28.76
N SER A 392 -14.08 4.18 27.96
CA SER A 392 -14.90 3.27 27.16
C SER A 392 -14.49 3.38 25.70
N VAL A 393 -14.43 2.24 25.00
CA VAL A 393 -14.07 2.19 23.57
C VAL A 393 -15.24 1.65 22.78
N TRP A 394 -15.66 2.39 21.75
CA TRP A 394 -16.64 1.93 20.77
C TRP A 394 -16.00 1.83 19.39
N LYS A 395 -15.85 0.61 18.90
CA LYS A 395 -15.33 0.34 17.56
C LYS A 395 -16.46 0.15 16.58
N VAL A 396 -16.44 0.89 15.46
CA VAL A 396 -17.47 0.84 14.43
C VAL A 396 -16.85 0.53 13.08
N ARG A 397 -17.53 -0.28 12.26
CA ARG A 397 -17.18 -0.49 10.86
C ARG A 397 -18.27 0.10 9.97
N SER A 398 -17.90 1.10 9.18
CA SER A 398 -18.79 1.84 8.28
C SER A 398 -18.37 1.56 6.84
N PHE A 399 -19.09 0.68 6.13
CA PHE A 399 -18.80 0.34 4.75
C PHE A 399 -20.06 0.39 3.89
N ALA A 400 -19.88 0.69 2.61
CA ALA A 400 -20.98 0.67 1.64
C ALA A 400 -21.59 -0.73 1.62
N THR A 401 -22.89 -0.80 1.88
CA THR A 401 -23.65 -2.05 1.72
C THR A 401 -24.21 -2.07 0.30
N LYS A 402 -24.12 -3.21 -0.37
CA LYS A 402 -24.90 -3.39 -1.61
C LYS A 402 -26.38 -3.20 -1.25
N PRO A 403 -27.19 -2.53 -2.08
CA PRO A 403 -28.62 -2.38 -1.83
C PRO A 403 -29.25 -3.75 -1.50
N GLY A 404 -29.83 -3.89 -0.31
CA GLY A 404 -30.48 -5.13 0.16
C GLY A 404 -29.69 -6.01 1.15
N ALA A 405 -28.46 -5.66 1.52
CA ALA A 405 -27.71 -6.39 2.55
C ALA A 405 -28.12 -5.96 3.97
N LYS A 406 -28.60 -6.90 4.80
CA LYS A 406 -28.85 -6.64 6.24
C LYS A 406 -27.52 -6.46 6.97
N THR A 407 -27.30 -5.31 7.57
CA THR A 407 -26.18 -5.04 8.47
C THR A 407 -26.32 -5.89 9.73
N GLN A 408 -25.54 -6.97 9.85
CA GLN A 408 -25.34 -7.64 11.13
C GLN A 408 -24.31 -6.83 11.92
N GLN A 409 -24.76 -6.21 13.02
CA GLN A 409 -23.87 -5.70 14.05
C GLN A 409 -23.19 -6.90 14.71
N ALA A 410 -21.93 -7.18 14.36
CA ALA A 410 -21.10 -8.10 15.12
C ALA A 410 -20.63 -7.36 16.38
N GLY A 411 -21.36 -7.53 17.47
CA GLY A 411 -20.92 -7.14 18.80
C GLY A 411 -19.81 -8.06 19.27
N LEU A 412 -18.75 -7.46 19.81
CA LEU A 412 -17.92 -7.98 20.91
C LEU A 412 -17.37 -6.78 21.68
#